data_AF-A0A323V2Y4-F1
#
_entry.id   AF-A0A323V2Y4-F1
#
_cell.length_a   1.000
_cell.length_b   1.000
_cell.length_c   1.000
_cell.angle_alpha   90.00
_cell.angle_beta   90.00
_cell.angle_gamma   90.00
#
_symmetry.space_group_name_H-M   'P 1'
#
loop_
_entity.id
_entity.type
_entity.pdbx_description
1 polymer ?
#
loop_
_entity_poly.entity_id
_entity_poly.type
_entity_poly.pdbx_seq_one_letter_code
_entity_poly.pdbx_strand_id
1 'polypeptide(L)'
;MNGARRLWALGEPFHALTYFADEARVAFRDAGLHGFWAGYFAGRAAPLGPVGPQLVTATFASFAPAFVARRVPEVWTTTPPEAALAARLAGVDAAVQRALP
;
A
#
# COMPACT_ATOMS: atom_id res chain seq x y z
N MET A 1 -23.92 -6.13 14.48
CA MET A 1 -22.58 -5.75 13.99
C MET A 1 -22.09 -4.56 14.81
N ASN A 2 -20.94 -4.64 15.51
CA ASN A 2 -20.42 -3.52 16.32
C ASN A 2 -19.86 -2.39 15.42
N GLY A 3 -19.63 -1.19 15.99
CA GLY A 3 -19.15 -0.02 15.24
C GLY A 3 -17.84 -0.27 14.48
N ALA A 4 -16.90 -0.98 15.09
CA ALA A 4 -15.64 -1.36 14.44
C ALA A 4 -15.86 -2.20 13.17
N ARG A 5 -16.76 -3.17 13.19
CA ARG A 5 -17.08 -4.01 12.03
C ARG A 5 -17.74 -3.20 10.90
N ARG A 6 -18.56 -2.19 11.25
CA ARG A 6 -19.20 -1.28 10.28
C ARG A 6 -18.16 -0.41 9.59
N LEU A 7 -17.23 0.19 10.35
CA LEU A 7 -16.14 0.98 9.79
C LEU A 7 -15.23 0.13 8.88
N TRP A 8 -14.89 -1.08 9.31
CA TRP A 8 -14.14 -2.01 8.47
C TRP A 8 -14.87 -2.30 7.16
N ALA A 9 -16.17 -2.64 7.19
CA ALA A 9 -16.92 -2.95 5.97
C ALA A 9 -16.98 -1.78 4.97
N LEU A 10 -16.97 -0.53 5.45
CA LEU A 10 -16.94 0.66 4.61
C LEU A 10 -15.53 0.97 4.07
N GLY A 11 -14.49 0.75 4.88
CA GLY A 11 -13.11 1.07 4.51
C GLY A 11 -12.40 -0.02 3.70
N GLU A 12 -12.77 -1.27 3.90
CA GLU A 12 -12.11 -2.43 3.28
C GLU A 12 -12.10 -2.37 1.74
N PRO A 13 -13.18 -1.98 1.03
CA PRO A 13 -13.15 -1.88 -0.43
C PRO A 13 -12.06 -0.91 -0.92
N PHE A 14 -11.96 0.27 -0.32
CA PHE A 14 -10.90 1.23 -0.67
C PHE A 14 -9.52 0.72 -0.27
N HIS A 15 -9.39 0.10 0.91
CA HIS A 15 -8.14 -0.51 1.34
C HIS A 15 -7.64 -1.55 0.33
N ALA A 16 -8.50 -2.47 -0.10
CA ALA A 16 -8.17 -3.49 -1.08
C ALA A 16 -7.74 -2.89 -2.43
N LEU A 17 -8.47 -1.88 -2.92
CA LEU A 17 -8.15 -1.22 -4.19
C LEU A 17 -6.76 -0.57 -4.19
N THR A 18 -6.29 -0.06 -3.04
CA THR A 18 -5.00 0.66 -2.97
C THR A 18 -3.76 -0.15 -3.38
N TYR A 19 -3.86 -1.48 -3.50
CA TYR A 19 -2.72 -2.30 -3.96
C TYR A 19 -3.11 -3.56 -4.75
N PHE A 20 -4.38 -3.97 -4.75
CA PHE A 20 -4.83 -5.10 -5.58
C PHE A 20 -5.38 -4.70 -6.94
N ALA A 21 -5.88 -3.46 -7.10
CA ALA A 21 -6.40 -3.00 -8.38
C ALA A 21 -5.29 -2.91 -9.43
N ASP A 22 -5.61 -3.17 -10.69
CA ASP A 22 -4.63 -3.08 -11.77
C ASP A 22 -4.13 -1.64 -11.96
N GLU A 23 -5.00 -0.65 -11.74
CA GLU A 23 -4.64 0.77 -11.75
C GLU A 23 -3.60 1.12 -10.66
N ALA A 24 -3.77 0.56 -9.46
CA ALA A 24 -2.79 0.73 -8.39
C ALA A 24 -1.45 0.08 -8.74
N ARG A 25 -1.48 -1.13 -9.30
CA ARG A 25 -0.28 -1.85 -9.73
C ARG A 25 0.45 -1.12 -10.87
N VAL A 26 -0.29 -0.53 -11.79
CA VAL A 26 0.22 0.33 -12.87
C VAL A 26 0.90 1.57 -12.28
N ALA A 27 0.21 2.29 -11.39
CA ALA A 27 0.75 3.50 -10.76
C ALA A 27 2.04 3.21 -9.96
N PHE A 28 2.09 2.10 -9.23
CA PHE A 28 3.32 1.71 -8.51
C PHE A 28 4.47 1.38 -9.45
N ARG A 29 4.22 0.63 -10.52
CA ARG A 29 5.25 0.31 -11.52
C ARG A 29 5.80 1.59 -12.15
N ASP A 30 4.93 2.54 -12.49
CA ASP A 30 5.33 3.80 -13.12
C ASP A 30 6.11 4.71 -12.14
N ALA A 31 5.91 4.53 -10.83
CA ALA A 31 6.70 5.14 -9.76
C ALA A 31 8.01 4.39 -9.44
N GLY A 32 8.39 3.38 -10.22
CA GLY A 32 9.62 2.59 -10.06
C GLY A 32 9.50 1.38 -9.13
N LEU A 33 8.31 1.09 -8.58
CA LEU A 33 8.09 -0.06 -7.69
C LEU A 33 7.74 -1.30 -8.51
N HIS A 34 8.75 -2.10 -8.82
CA HIS A 34 8.59 -3.28 -9.65
C HIS A 34 8.13 -4.52 -8.87
N GLY A 35 7.09 -5.18 -9.39
CA GLY A 35 6.51 -6.38 -8.79
C GLY A 35 5.54 -6.07 -7.66
N PHE A 36 4.68 -7.06 -7.36
CA PHE A 36 3.56 -6.87 -6.43
C PHE A 36 4.00 -6.42 -5.03
N TRP A 37 5.01 -7.07 -4.46
CA TRP A 37 5.42 -6.81 -3.08
C TRP A 37 6.09 -5.46 -2.88
N ALA A 38 6.79 -4.93 -3.88
CA ALA A 38 7.38 -3.60 -3.80
C ALA A 38 6.27 -2.54 -3.70
N GLY A 39 5.31 -2.57 -4.63
CA GLY A 39 4.14 -1.70 -4.59
C GLY A 39 3.30 -1.85 -3.32
N TYR A 40 3.08 -3.10 -2.87
CA TYR A 40 2.32 -3.40 -1.66
C TYR A 40 2.96 -2.77 -0.41
N PHE A 41 4.24 -3.05 -0.14
CA PHE A 41 4.89 -2.54 1.08
C PHE A 41 5.10 -1.03 1.00
N ALA A 42 5.56 -0.51 -0.14
CA ALA A 42 5.77 0.92 -0.32
C ALA A 42 4.44 1.68 -0.19
N GLY A 43 3.42 1.32 -0.98
CA GLY A 43 2.13 1.99 -0.95
C GLY A 43 1.43 1.89 0.40
N ARG A 44 1.47 0.71 1.04
CA ARG A 44 0.82 0.53 2.34
C ARG A 44 1.54 1.30 3.46
N ALA A 45 2.87 1.37 3.45
CA ALA A 45 3.67 2.03 4.49
C ALA A 45 3.89 3.53 4.24
N ALA A 46 3.73 4.02 3.00
CA ALA A 46 3.97 5.40 2.63
C ALA A 46 3.33 6.47 3.55
N PRO A 47 2.08 6.31 4.05
CA PRO A 47 1.48 7.28 4.98
C PRO A 47 2.23 7.41 6.33
N LEU A 48 3.06 6.44 6.69
CA LEU A 48 3.87 6.46 7.90
C LEU A 48 5.21 7.19 7.72
N GLY A 49 5.58 7.56 6.49
CA GLY A 49 6.88 8.13 6.13
C GLY A 49 7.95 7.06 5.87
N PRO A 50 9.25 7.41 5.90
CA PRO A 50 10.38 6.52 5.59
C PRO A 50 10.67 5.56 6.75
N VAL A 51 9.69 4.74 7.10
CA VAL A 51 9.74 3.86 8.29
C VAL A 51 10.50 2.58 8.00
N GLY A 52 11.24 2.10 9.01
CA GLY A 52 11.98 0.85 8.96
C GLY A 52 11.10 -0.40 9.14
N PRO A 53 11.67 -1.60 8.92
CA PRO A 53 10.94 -2.86 8.94
C PRO A 53 10.32 -3.20 10.30
N GLN A 54 10.87 -2.68 11.41
CA GLN A 54 10.34 -2.93 12.76
C GLN A 54 8.94 -2.31 12.93
N LEU A 55 8.77 -1.05 12.53
CA LEU A 55 7.48 -0.36 12.62
C LEU A 55 6.46 -0.96 11.64
N VAL A 56 6.90 -1.33 10.43
CA VAL A 56 6.03 -2.03 9.47
C VAL A 56 5.59 -3.39 10.00
N THR A 57 6.48 -4.14 10.64
CA THR A 57 6.13 -5.44 11.25
C THR A 57 5.09 -5.26 12.36
N ALA A 58 5.29 -4.27 13.25
CA ALA A 58 4.37 -3.99 14.34
C ALA A 58 2.97 -3.56 13.86
N THR A 59 2.90 -2.81 12.76
CA THR A 59 1.64 -2.28 12.22
C THR A 59 0.95 -3.27 11.26
N PHE A 60 1.70 -4.15 10.60
CA PHE A 60 1.17 -5.10 9.61
C PHE A 60 1.20 -6.53 10.18
N ALA A 61 0.72 -6.69 11.42
CA ALA A 61 0.86 -7.87 12.29
C ALA A 61 0.61 -9.28 11.68
N SER A 62 0.07 -9.38 10.47
CA SER A 62 -0.11 -10.62 9.71
C SER A 62 1.12 -11.09 8.94
N PHE A 63 2.17 -10.29 8.80
CA PHE A 63 3.38 -10.66 8.04
C PHE A 63 4.49 -11.24 8.93
N ALA A 64 5.20 -12.25 8.39
CA ALA A 64 6.40 -12.77 9.02
C ALA A 64 7.49 -11.69 9.09
N PRO A 65 8.10 -11.42 10.26
CA PRO A 65 9.09 -10.35 10.42
C PRO A 65 10.26 -10.44 9.43
N ALA A 66 10.75 -11.66 9.17
CA ALA A 66 11.83 -11.90 8.22
C ALA A 66 11.46 -11.51 6.76
N PHE A 67 10.19 -11.64 6.39
CA PHE A 67 9.71 -11.22 5.07
C PHE A 67 9.68 -9.69 4.96
N VAL A 68 9.20 -9.00 6.00
CA VAL A 68 9.17 -7.53 6.06
C VAL A 68 10.59 -6.96 6.04
N ALA A 69 11.50 -7.53 6.85
CA ALA A 69 12.89 -7.11 6.97
C ALA A 69 13.64 -7.14 5.63
N ARG A 70 13.31 -8.08 4.74
CA ARG A 70 13.90 -8.18 3.41
C ARG A 70 13.35 -7.16 2.41
N ARG A 71 12.09 -6.71 2.58
CA ARG A 71 11.36 -5.94 1.55
C ARG A 71 11.32 -4.44 1.83
N VAL A 72 11.07 -4.05 3.07
CA VAL A 72 10.84 -2.63 3.41
C VAL A 72 12.06 -1.74 3.17
N PRO A 73 13.30 -2.16 3.51
CA PRO A 73 14.47 -1.33 3.21
C PRO A 73 14.65 -1.08 1.71
N GLU A 74 14.39 -2.09 0.87
CA GLU A 74 14.59 -2.04 -0.59
C GLU A 74 13.64 -1.05 -1.27
N VAL A 75 12.38 -0.95 -0.85
CA VAL A 75 11.43 -0.05 -1.52
C VAL A 75 11.82 1.43 -1.39
N TRP A 76 12.48 1.81 -0.30
CA TRP A 76 12.91 3.19 -0.04
C TRP A 76 14.20 3.58 -0.75
N THR A 77 14.95 2.62 -1.32
CA THR A 77 16.12 2.95 -2.16
C THR A 77 15.71 3.40 -3.56
N THR A 78 14.49 3.05 -3.98
CA THR A 78 14.01 3.28 -5.35
C THR A 78 12.98 4.40 -5.41
N THR A 79 12.06 4.43 -4.45
CA THR A 79 10.92 5.36 -4.46
C THR A 79 10.80 6.01 -3.08
N PRO A 80 10.86 7.35 -2.98
CA PRO A 80 10.69 8.00 -1.70
C PRO A 80 9.21 7.91 -1.24
N PRO A 81 8.92 7.96 0.07
CA PRO A 81 7.58 7.75 0.61
C PRO A 81 6.51 8.65 -0.01
N GLU A 82 6.83 9.91 -0.32
CA GLU A 82 5.93 10.85 -0.96
C GLU A 82 5.52 10.43 -2.37
N ALA A 83 6.45 9.86 -3.15
CA ALA A 83 6.15 9.35 -4.48
C ALA A 83 5.33 8.07 -4.41
N ALA A 84 5.61 7.18 -3.45
CA ALA A 84 4.80 5.99 -3.20
C ALA A 84 3.38 6.35 -2.73
N LEU A 85 3.23 7.41 -1.92
CA LEU A 85 1.92 7.93 -1.50
C LEU A 85 1.16 8.54 -2.67
N ALA A 86 1.82 9.33 -3.52
CA ALA A 86 1.20 9.87 -4.72
C ALA A 86 0.72 8.77 -5.68
N ALA A 87 1.56 7.75 -5.92
CA ALA A 87 1.21 6.59 -6.74
C ALA A 87 0.02 5.81 -6.16
N ARG A 88 0.00 5.62 -4.84
CA ARG A 88 -1.14 5.01 -4.14
C ARG A 88 -2.44 5.79 -4.39
N LEU A 89 -2.40 7.11 -4.24
CA LEU A 89 -3.58 7.97 -4.39
C LEU A 89 -4.08 7.97 -5.83
N ALA A 90 -3.18 8.11 -6.81
CA ALA A 90 -3.54 8.05 -8.23
C ALA A 90 -4.14 6.68 -8.60
N GLY A 91 -3.55 5.60 -8.10
CA GLY A 91 -4.00 4.24 -8.35
C GLY A 91 -5.39 3.94 -7.79
N VAL A 92 -5.64 4.31 -6.53
CA VAL A 92 -6.97 4.11 -5.92
C VAL A 92 -8.02 5.03 -6.55
N ASP A 93 -7.68 6.27 -6.91
CA ASP A 93 -8.60 7.19 -7.57
C ASP A 93 -9.07 6.65 -8.92
N ALA A 94 -8.14 6.21 -9.78
CA ALA A 94 -8.49 5.59 -11.06
C ALA A 94 -9.32 4.30 -10.88
N ALA A 95 -8.97 3.46 -9.90
CA ALA A 95 -9.73 2.24 -9.63
C ALA A 95 -11.16 2.53 -9.13
N VAL A 96 -11.33 3.57 -8.31
CA VAL A 96 -12.63 4.02 -7.80
C VAL A 96 -13.47 4.62 -8.93
N GLN A 97 -12.89 5.46 -9.79
CA GLN A 97 -13.57 6.03 -10.95
C GLN A 97 -14.04 4.96 -11.94
N ARG A 98 -13.33 3.84 -12.07
CA ARG A 98 -13.81 2.69 -12.85
C ARG A 98 -14.94 1.94 -12.14
N ALA A 99 -14.85 1.78 -10.82
CA ALA A 99 -15.74 0.92 -10.04
C ALA A 99 -17.07 1.60 -9.66
N LEU A 100 -17.11 2.93 -9.64
CA LEU A 100 -18.28 3.72 -9.29
C LEU A 100 -18.83 4.46 -10.53
N PRO A 101 -20.16 4.50 -10.71
CA PRO A 101 -20.81 5.23 -11.79
C PRO A 101 -20.77 6.76 -11.60
#